data_AF-A0A7L5JN21-F1
#
_entry.id   AF-A0A7L5JN21-F1
#
_cell.length_a   1.000
_cell.length_b   1.000
_cell.length_c   1.000
_cell.angle_alpha   90.00
_cell.angle_beta   90.00
_cell.angle_gamma   90.00
#
_symmetry.space_group_name_H-M   'P 1'
#
loop_
_entity.id
_entity.type
_entity.pdbx_description
1 polymer ?
#
loop_
_entity_poly.entity_id
_entity_poly.type
_entity_poly.pdbx_seq_one_letter_code
_entity_poly.pdbx_strand_id
1 'polypeptide(L)'
;MIENIEKFFQAIHLAPRHLFGICVLGLFLLFSSSNVLSIFGIETIVNDHRAFIGLLTLFSFVFFIIQLIPAISKKYRLHQYKKQLLNELYSLSKEEKVLLLYCLYNNQKTISLPITHSVANRLKSKGILKMSHGTGNSLAWSYNIQNDIWNKLQMYELILLDDLTEQEMQRIRHEIFSKYYN
;
A
#
# COMPACT_ATOMS: atom_id res chain seq x y z
N MET A 1 -20.98 32.73 -9.66
CA MET A 1 -21.14 31.43 -10.35
C MET A 1 -19.99 30.46 -9.99
N ILE A 2 -18.72 30.90 -10.04
CA ILE A 2 -17.54 30.08 -9.67
C ILE A 2 -17.55 29.68 -8.17
N GLU A 3 -17.97 30.58 -7.28
CA GLU A 3 -18.03 30.31 -5.83
C GLU A 3 -19.02 29.17 -5.45
N ASN A 4 -20.10 28.98 -6.21
CA ASN A 4 -21.03 27.88 -6.01
C ASN A 4 -20.43 26.53 -6.44
N ILE A 5 -19.53 26.53 -7.42
CA ILE A 5 -18.88 25.32 -7.92
C ILE A 5 -17.82 24.84 -6.93
N GLU A 6 -17.08 25.76 -6.31
CA GLU A 6 -16.10 25.40 -5.25
C GLU A 6 -16.79 24.83 -4.01
N LYS A 7 -17.90 25.42 -3.57
CA LYS A 7 -18.71 24.87 -2.47
C LYS A 7 -19.30 23.51 -2.82
N PHE A 8 -19.69 23.29 -4.09
CA PHE A 8 -20.13 21.99 -4.58
C PHE A 8 -18.99 20.97 -4.57
N PHE A 9 -17.77 21.37 -4.94
CA PHE A 9 -16.57 20.50 -4.87
C PHE A 9 -16.14 20.18 -3.44
N GLN A 10 -16.24 21.15 -2.52
CA GLN A 10 -16.02 20.90 -1.09
C GLN A 10 -17.10 19.98 -0.51
N ALA A 11 -18.35 20.11 -0.95
CA ALA A 11 -19.42 19.18 -0.60
C ALA A 11 -19.19 17.77 -1.18
N ILE A 12 -18.56 17.65 -2.36
CA ILE A 12 -18.13 16.35 -2.93
C ILE A 12 -16.99 15.72 -2.12
N HIS A 13 -16.19 16.55 -1.43
CA HIS A 13 -15.14 16.09 -0.52
C HIS A 13 -15.68 15.55 0.82
N LEU A 14 -17.01 15.54 1.03
CA LEU A 14 -17.63 14.84 2.17
C LEU A 14 -17.23 13.37 2.18
N ALA A 15 -16.98 12.86 3.38
CA ALA A 15 -16.55 11.49 3.58
C ALA A 15 -17.50 10.52 2.82
N PRO A 16 -16.95 9.55 2.06
CA PRO A 16 -17.73 8.56 1.29
C PRO A 16 -18.84 7.86 2.10
N ARG A 17 -18.68 7.84 3.43
CA ARG A 17 -19.65 7.35 4.42
C ARG A 17 -21.01 8.05 4.37
N HIS A 18 -21.07 9.35 4.08
CA HIS A 18 -22.33 10.10 4.03
C HIS A 18 -23.08 9.88 2.72
N LEU A 19 -22.35 9.82 1.60
CA LEU A 19 -22.91 9.50 0.28
C LEU A 19 -23.52 8.10 0.25
N PHE A 20 -22.88 7.14 0.92
CA PHE A 20 -23.45 5.80 1.11
C PHE A 20 -24.78 5.83 1.85
N GLY A 21 -24.88 6.61 2.95
CA GLY A 21 -26.11 6.74 3.72
C GLY A 21 -27.27 7.32 2.90
N ILE A 22 -27.01 8.40 2.14
CA ILE A 22 -28.01 9.02 1.26
C ILE A 22 -28.45 8.05 0.15
N CYS A 23 -27.50 7.34 -0.45
CA CYS A 23 -27.78 6.35 -1.47
C CYS A 23 -28.67 5.22 -0.93
N VAL A 24 -28.30 4.61 0.21
CA VAL A 24 -29.08 3.51 0.84
C VAL A 24 -30.46 3.99 1.26
N LEU A 25 -30.56 5.18 1.87
CA LEU A 25 -31.84 5.74 2.28
C LEU A 25 -32.76 5.99 1.09
N GLY A 26 -32.25 6.59 0.03
CA GLY A 26 -33.08 6.86 -1.14
C GLY A 26 -33.42 5.60 -1.93
N LEU A 27 -32.53 4.59 -1.97
CA LEU A 27 -32.81 3.29 -2.58
C LEU A 27 -33.86 2.54 -1.75
N PHE A 28 -33.80 2.65 -0.42
CA PHE A 28 -34.83 2.16 0.49
C PHE A 28 -36.17 2.86 0.24
N LEU A 29 -36.21 4.20 0.16
CA LEU A 29 -37.43 4.96 -0.14
C LEU A 29 -38.05 4.60 -1.50
N LEU A 30 -37.23 4.35 -2.52
CA LEU A 30 -37.71 4.07 -3.88
C LEU A 30 -38.19 2.63 -4.07
N PHE A 31 -37.52 1.69 -3.40
CA PHE A 31 -37.81 0.26 -3.47
C PHE A 31 -38.78 -0.22 -2.38
N SER A 32 -39.10 0.64 -1.40
CA SER A 32 -40.03 0.33 -0.33
C SER A 32 -41.48 0.34 -0.83
N SER A 33 -42.27 -0.62 -0.35
CA SER A 33 -43.69 -0.76 -0.66
C SER A 33 -44.52 0.35 0.00
N SER A 34 -45.66 0.72 -0.60
CA SER A 34 -46.60 1.74 -0.10
C SER A 34 -47.03 1.49 1.36
N ASN A 35 -47.16 0.23 1.77
CA ASN A 35 -47.47 -0.16 3.15
C ASN A 35 -46.45 0.32 4.18
N VAL A 36 -45.18 0.45 3.79
CA VAL A 36 -44.12 0.91 4.70
C VAL A 36 -44.07 2.43 4.68
N LEU A 37 -44.31 3.07 3.53
CA LEU A 37 -44.33 4.52 3.41
C LEU A 37 -45.52 5.14 4.15
N SER A 38 -46.65 4.45 4.20
CA SER A 38 -47.85 4.89 4.94
C SER A 38 -47.64 4.87 6.45
N ILE A 39 -46.86 3.92 6.99
CA ILE A 39 -46.47 3.87 8.42
C ILE A 39 -45.67 5.11 8.82
N PHE A 40 -44.82 5.60 7.92
CA PHE A 40 -44.03 6.81 8.15
C PHE A 40 -44.75 8.11 7.74
N GLY A 41 -45.93 8.03 7.12
CA GLY A 41 -46.71 9.19 6.67
C GLY A 41 -46.08 9.98 5.51
N ILE A 42 -45.15 9.37 4.76
CA ILE A 42 -44.37 10.04 3.70
C ILE A 42 -44.83 9.61 2.30
N GLU A 43 -45.89 8.80 2.20
CA GLU A 43 -46.35 8.18 0.95
C GLU A 43 -46.71 9.20 -0.14
N THR A 44 -47.42 10.28 0.23
CA THR A 44 -47.83 11.32 -0.71
C THR A 44 -46.63 12.09 -1.25
N ILE A 45 -45.68 12.46 -0.38
CA ILE A 45 -44.47 13.22 -0.75
C ILE A 45 -43.55 12.39 -1.65
N VAL A 46 -43.39 11.09 -1.35
CA VAL A 46 -42.53 10.21 -2.16
C VAL A 46 -43.17 9.91 -3.52
N ASN A 47 -44.49 9.74 -3.59
CA ASN A 47 -45.16 9.54 -4.89
C ASN A 47 -45.11 10.79 -5.77
N ASP A 48 -45.30 11.98 -5.19
CA ASP A 48 -45.30 13.25 -5.94
C ASP A 48 -43.89 13.62 -6.45
N HIS A 49 -42.84 13.21 -5.74
CA HIS A 49 -41.44 13.51 -6.09
C HIS A 49 -40.58 12.28 -6.41
N ARG A 50 -41.20 11.15 -6.77
CA ARG A 50 -40.53 9.87 -6.98
C ARG A 50 -39.41 9.93 -8.01
N ALA A 51 -39.64 10.64 -9.10
CA ALA A 51 -38.65 10.84 -10.17
C ALA A 51 -37.43 11.64 -9.70
N PHE A 52 -37.65 12.66 -8.87
CA PHE A 52 -36.56 13.50 -8.32
C PHE A 52 -35.72 12.72 -7.30
N ILE A 53 -36.36 11.95 -6.42
CA ILE A 53 -35.68 11.06 -5.47
C ILE A 53 -34.84 10.02 -6.22
N GLY A 54 -35.39 9.43 -7.29
CA GLY A 54 -34.66 8.51 -8.17
C GLY A 54 -33.42 9.12 -8.79
N LEU A 55 -33.52 10.32 -9.36
CA LEU A 55 -32.39 11.01 -9.97
C LEU A 55 -31.29 11.32 -8.94
N LEU A 56 -31.68 11.78 -7.74
CA LEU A 56 -30.75 12.11 -6.65
C LEU A 56 -30.04 10.87 -6.11
N THR A 57 -30.75 9.73 -6.02
CA THR A 57 -30.15 8.44 -5.66
C THR A 57 -29.20 7.91 -6.72
N LEU A 58 -29.54 8.05 -8.01
CA LEU A 58 -28.71 7.62 -9.12
C LEU A 58 -27.39 8.40 -9.13
N PHE A 59 -27.47 9.73 -9.00
CA PHE A 59 -26.28 10.58 -8.87
C PHE A 59 -25.43 10.16 -7.67
N SER A 60 -26.04 10.01 -6.49
CA SER A 60 -25.33 9.58 -5.28
C SER A 60 -24.64 8.21 -5.44
N PHE A 61 -25.29 7.27 -6.13
CA PHE A 61 -24.74 5.94 -6.40
C PHE A 61 -23.53 5.98 -7.34
N VAL A 62 -23.60 6.73 -8.43
CA VAL A 62 -22.47 6.89 -9.36
C VAL A 62 -21.27 7.50 -8.65
N PHE A 63 -21.48 8.56 -7.84
CA PHE A 63 -20.40 9.16 -7.05
C PHE A 63 -19.83 8.21 -6.02
N PHE A 64 -20.66 7.42 -5.35
CA PHE A 64 -20.22 6.39 -4.41
C PHE A 64 -19.30 5.37 -5.09
N ILE A 65 -19.67 4.87 -6.28
CA ILE A 65 -18.83 3.93 -7.05
C ILE A 65 -17.48 4.56 -7.41
N ILE A 66 -17.47 5.80 -7.90
CA ILE A 66 -16.25 6.52 -8.28
C ILE A 66 -15.27 6.62 -7.11
N GLN A 67 -15.77 6.86 -5.89
CA GLN A 67 -14.92 6.94 -4.69
C GLN A 67 -14.53 5.57 -4.12
N LEU A 68 -15.34 4.54 -4.33
CA LEU A 68 -15.10 3.20 -3.80
C LEU A 68 -13.98 2.46 -4.57
N ILE A 69 -13.94 2.59 -5.89
CA ILE A 69 -12.94 1.95 -6.76
C ILE A 69 -11.48 2.26 -6.35
N PRO A 70 -11.06 3.52 -6.11
CA PRO A 70 -9.68 3.83 -5.70
C PRO A 70 -9.35 3.29 -4.30
N ALA A 71 -10.33 3.25 -3.39
CA ALA A 71 -10.12 2.72 -2.04
C ALA A 71 -9.89 1.20 -2.05
N ILE A 72 -10.72 0.46 -2.79
CA ILE A 72 -10.60 -0.99 -2.94
C ILE A 72 -9.30 -1.35 -3.69
N SER A 73 -9.03 -0.69 -4.80
CA SER A 73 -7.83 -0.94 -5.60
C SER A 73 -6.55 -0.64 -4.81
N LYS A 74 -6.50 0.41 -3.98
CA LYS A 74 -5.36 0.69 -3.10
C LYS A 74 -5.12 -0.44 -2.11
N LYS A 75 -6.18 -0.95 -1.47
CA LYS A 75 -6.09 -2.07 -0.52
C LYS A 75 -5.65 -3.36 -1.20
N TYR A 76 -6.22 -3.66 -2.38
CA TYR A 76 -5.84 -4.83 -3.17
C TYR A 76 -4.39 -4.77 -3.63
N ARG A 77 -3.96 -3.62 -4.19
CA ARG A 77 -2.58 -3.41 -4.63
C ARG A 77 -1.59 -3.52 -3.48
N LEU A 78 -1.92 -3.01 -2.29
CA LEU A 78 -1.08 -3.14 -1.10
C LEU A 78 -0.96 -4.60 -0.66
N HIS A 79 -2.05 -5.37 -0.72
CA HIS A 79 -2.03 -6.79 -0.40
C HIS A 79 -1.19 -7.59 -1.39
N GLN A 80 -1.36 -7.35 -2.69
CA GLN A 80 -0.58 -7.99 -3.75
C GLN A 80 0.90 -7.64 -3.65
N TYR A 81 1.24 -6.38 -3.38
CA TYR A 81 2.61 -5.94 -3.14
C TYR A 81 3.25 -6.69 -1.96
N LYS A 82 2.54 -6.83 -0.83
CA LYS A 82 3.04 -7.57 0.34
C LYS A 82 3.25 -9.05 0.05
N LYS A 83 2.40 -9.66 -0.78
CA LYS A 83 2.53 -11.06 -1.21
C LYS A 83 3.71 -11.25 -2.16
N GLN A 84 3.84 -10.40 -3.16
CA GLN A 84 4.99 -10.42 -4.08
C GLN A 84 6.30 -10.25 -3.32
N LEU A 85 6.34 -9.29 -2.39
CA LEU A 85 7.54 -9.04 -1.60
C LEU A 85 7.94 -10.21 -0.70
N LEU A 86 6.97 -10.96 -0.16
CA LEU A 86 7.26 -12.21 0.54
C LEU A 86 7.87 -13.25 -0.39
N ASN A 87 7.29 -13.44 -1.58
CA ASN A 87 7.82 -14.38 -2.56
C ASN A 87 9.25 -14.01 -2.98
N GLU A 88 9.54 -12.72 -3.13
CA GLU A 88 10.89 -12.22 -3.41
C GLU A 88 11.89 -12.48 -2.28
N LEU A 89 11.43 -12.48 -1.01
CA LEU A 89 12.26 -12.87 0.14
C LEU A 89 12.60 -14.37 0.09
N TYR A 90 11.67 -15.23 -0.35
CA TYR A 90 11.94 -16.66 -0.50
C TYR A 90 12.86 -16.97 -1.69
N SER A 91 12.82 -16.14 -2.74
CA SER A 91 13.65 -16.30 -3.96
C SER A 91 15.01 -15.58 -3.89
N LEU A 92 15.42 -15.14 -2.69
CA LEU A 92 16.72 -14.50 -2.47
C LEU A 92 17.86 -15.47 -2.83
N SER A 93 18.76 -15.01 -3.69
CA SER A 93 20.03 -15.70 -3.95
C SER A 93 20.94 -15.66 -2.71
N LYS A 94 21.88 -16.59 -2.61
CA LYS A 94 22.81 -16.68 -1.47
C LYS A 94 23.53 -15.35 -1.17
N GLU A 95 24.05 -14.67 -2.20
CA GLU A 95 24.72 -13.37 -2.06
C GLU A 95 23.80 -12.29 -1.48
N GLU A 96 22.53 -12.28 -1.88
CA GLU A 96 21.54 -11.31 -1.38
C GLU A 96 21.16 -11.59 0.08
N LYS A 97 21.01 -12.88 0.44
CA LYS A 97 20.79 -13.31 1.83
C LYS A 97 21.92 -12.82 2.73
N VAL A 98 23.17 -12.94 2.29
CA VAL A 98 24.30 -12.53 3.12
C VAL A 98 24.36 -11.02 3.34
N LEU A 99 24.04 -10.21 2.33
CA LEU A 99 23.96 -8.76 2.52
C LEU A 99 22.86 -8.38 3.54
N LEU A 100 21.73 -9.07 3.53
CA LEU A 100 20.65 -8.85 4.50
C LEU A 100 21.02 -9.36 5.90
N LEU A 101 21.70 -10.51 6.00
CA LEU A 101 22.23 -11.04 7.26
C LEU A 101 23.28 -10.10 7.87
N TYR A 102 24.14 -9.50 7.04
CA TYR A 102 25.07 -8.46 7.50
C TYR A 102 24.33 -7.28 8.13
N CYS A 103 23.24 -6.83 7.50
CA CYS A 103 22.40 -5.75 8.04
C CYS A 103 21.76 -6.17 9.38
N LEU A 104 21.20 -7.39 9.47
CA LEU A 104 20.61 -7.94 10.69
C LEU A 104 21.63 -8.05 11.83
N TYR A 105 22.79 -8.64 11.56
CA TYR A 105 23.87 -8.85 12.54
C TYR A 105 24.37 -7.52 13.12
N ASN A 106 24.54 -6.50 12.27
CA ASN A 106 24.94 -5.17 12.73
C ASN A 106 23.78 -4.32 13.24
N ASN A 107 22.55 -4.85 13.22
CA ASN A 107 21.32 -4.14 13.57
C ASN A 107 21.16 -2.80 12.82
N GLN A 108 21.55 -2.78 11.53
CA GLN A 108 21.54 -1.59 10.68
C GLN A 108 20.52 -1.76 9.55
N LYS A 109 19.52 -0.88 9.52
CA LYS A 109 18.52 -0.83 8.43
C LYS A 109 19.05 -0.13 7.17
N THR A 110 20.05 0.71 7.34
CA THR A 110 20.60 1.56 6.27
C THR A 110 22.05 1.17 6.02
N ILE A 111 22.40 0.90 4.77
CA ILE A 111 23.75 0.60 4.33
C ILE A 111 24.13 1.50 3.16
N SER A 112 25.34 2.06 3.18
CA SER A 112 25.87 2.83 2.06
C SER A 112 26.71 1.91 1.18
N LEU A 113 26.32 1.76 -0.08
CA LEU A 113 26.99 0.90 -1.05
C LEU A 113 27.22 1.67 -2.36
N PRO A 114 28.25 1.31 -3.15
CA PRO A 114 28.44 1.86 -4.49
C PRO A 114 27.21 1.62 -5.36
N ILE A 115 26.86 2.60 -6.20
CA ILE A 115 25.71 2.50 -7.11
C ILE A 115 25.88 1.34 -8.12
N THR A 116 27.14 0.98 -8.42
CA THR A 116 27.51 -0.13 -9.30
C THR A 116 27.39 -1.51 -8.64
N HIS A 117 27.06 -1.57 -7.34
CA HIS A 117 26.98 -2.84 -6.63
C HIS A 117 25.83 -3.71 -7.13
N SER A 118 26.16 -4.86 -7.71
CA SER A 118 25.20 -5.76 -8.35
C SER A 118 24.15 -6.30 -7.38
N VAL A 119 24.57 -6.77 -6.19
CA VAL A 119 23.65 -7.32 -5.18
C VAL A 119 22.67 -6.26 -4.66
N ALA A 120 23.15 -5.04 -4.43
CA ALA A 120 22.31 -3.94 -3.95
C ALA A 120 21.28 -3.52 -5.01
N ASN A 121 21.68 -3.51 -6.28
CA ASN A 121 20.77 -3.22 -7.39
C ASN A 121 19.71 -4.31 -7.60
N ARG A 122 20.06 -5.60 -7.40
CA ARG A 122 19.08 -6.69 -7.43
C ARG A 122 18.09 -6.63 -6.26
N LEU A 123 18.57 -6.37 -5.04
CA LEU A 123 17.70 -6.15 -3.89
C LEU A 123 16.81 -4.90 -4.05
N LYS A 124 17.31 -3.85 -4.71
CA LYS A 124 16.54 -2.66 -5.08
C LYS A 124 15.46 -3.01 -6.12
N SER A 125 15.78 -3.77 -7.17
CA SER A 125 14.80 -4.15 -8.19
C SER A 125 13.70 -5.04 -7.63
N LYS A 126 14.02 -5.89 -6.63
CA LYS A 126 13.04 -6.66 -5.84
C LYS A 126 12.22 -5.83 -4.86
N GLY A 127 12.53 -4.53 -4.69
CA GLY A 127 11.83 -3.63 -3.77
C GLY A 127 12.15 -3.84 -2.29
N ILE A 128 13.15 -4.66 -1.98
CA ILE A 128 13.61 -4.96 -0.62
C ILE A 128 14.40 -3.78 -0.06
N LEU A 129 15.30 -3.22 -0.88
CA LEU A 129 16.04 -2.01 -0.59
C LEU A 129 15.40 -0.80 -1.27
N LYS A 130 15.23 0.28 -0.51
CA LYS A 130 14.80 1.58 -1.04
C LYS A 130 15.95 2.57 -0.93
N MET A 131 16.24 3.22 -2.04
CA MET A 131 17.22 4.29 -2.13
C MET A 131 16.75 5.48 -1.27
N SER A 132 17.56 5.95 -0.32
CA SER A 132 17.17 7.09 0.53
C SER A 132 17.10 8.38 -0.29
N HIS A 133 16.11 9.22 -0.02
CA HIS A 133 15.99 10.55 -0.62
C HIS A 133 16.90 11.52 0.15
N GLY A 134 18.13 11.71 -0.32
CA GLY A 134 19.14 12.60 0.27
C GLY A 134 20.39 12.67 -0.60
N THR A 135 21.25 13.68 -0.37
CA THR A 135 22.52 13.89 -1.09
C THR A 135 23.50 12.74 -0.82
N GLY A 136 23.40 11.70 -1.64
CA GLY A 136 24.46 10.71 -1.79
C GLY A 136 25.67 11.33 -2.48
N ASN A 137 26.86 10.84 -2.13
CA ASN A 137 28.06 11.11 -2.92
C ASN A 137 27.87 10.44 -4.31
N SER A 138 28.40 11.02 -5.39
CA SER A 138 28.23 10.53 -6.77
C SER A 138 28.57 9.03 -6.95
N LEU A 139 29.42 8.51 -6.06
CA LEU A 139 29.95 7.15 -6.12
C LEU A 139 29.23 6.14 -5.21
N ALA A 140 28.54 6.58 -4.15
CA ALA A 140 27.93 5.71 -3.15
C ALA A 140 26.58 6.23 -2.65
N TRP A 141 25.62 5.32 -2.52
CA TRP A 141 24.27 5.67 -2.11
C TRP A 141 23.81 4.86 -0.91
N SER A 142 23.03 5.52 -0.05
CA SER A 142 22.43 4.90 1.12
C SER A 142 21.13 4.16 0.74
N TYR A 143 21.14 2.86 0.95
CA TYR A 143 19.99 1.98 0.78
C TYR A 143 19.38 1.67 2.14
N ASN A 144 18.08 1.87 2.27
CA ASN A 144 17.32 1.60 3.48
C ASN A 144 16.37 0.42 3.28
N ILE A 145 16.37 -0.53 4.20
CA ILE A 145 15.43 -1.64 4.26
C ILE A 145 14.10 -1.12 4.82
N GLN A 146 13.00 -1.33 4.11
CA GLN A 146 11.69 -0.88 4.58
C GLN A 146 11.30 -1.58 5.89
N ASN A 147 10.64 -0.86 6.82
CA ASN A 147 10.27 -1.40 8.13
C ASN A 147 9.44 -2.69 8.07
N ASP A 148 8.47 -2.77 7.14
CA ASP A 148 7.64 -3.96 6.92
C ASP A 148 8.49 -5.21 6.58
N ILE A 149 9.62 -5.00 5.94
CA ILE A 149 10.53 -6.04 5.49
C ILE A 149 11.51 -6.39 6.59
N TRP A 150 12.05 -5.38 7.27
CA TRP A 150 12.94 -5.57 8.41
C TRP A 150 12.31 -6.45 9.50
N ASN A 151 11.06 -6.15 9.87
CA ASN A 151 10.35 -6.92 10.89
C ASN A 151 10.13 -8.38 10.44
N LYS A 152 9.88 -8.59 9.14
CA LYS A 152 9.79 -9.94 8.57
C LYS A 152 11.14 -10.62 8.58
N LEU A 153 12.21 -9.96 8.13
CA LEU A 153 13.56 -10.51 8.11
C LEU A 153 14.01 -11.00 9.49
N GLN A 154 13.70 -10.25 10.56
CA GLN A 154 13.97 -10.69 11.93
C GLN A 154 13.21 -11.98 12.31
N MET A 155 11.97 -12.15 11.84
CA MET A 155 11.21 -13.40 12.03
C MET A 155 11.76 -14.55 11.17
N TYR A 156 12.31 -14.25 10.00
CA TYR A 156 12.85 -15.20 9.02
C TYR A 156 14.36 -15.47 9.20
N GLU A 157 15.02 -14.83 10.16
CA GLU A 157 16.48 -14.89 10.37
C GLU A 157 16.97 -16.33 10.55
N LEU A 158 16.23 -17.14 11.31
CA LEU A 158 16.50 -18.56 11.52
C LEU A 158 16.47 -19.38 10.21
N ILE A 159 15.59 -19.02 9.27
CA ILE A 159 15.47 -19.71 7.96
C ILE A 159 16.55 -19.23 6.99
N LEU A 160 16.98 -17.97 7.11
CA LEU A 160 18.09 -17.43 6.33
C LEU A 160 19.43 -18.07 6.70
N LEU A 161 19.61 -18.43 7.98
CA LEU A 161 20.83 -19.05 8.50
C LEU A 161 20.95 -20.53 8.14
N ASP A 162 19.84 -21.27 8.02
CA ASP A 162 19.84 -22.72 7.74
C ASP A 162 20.42 -23.09 6.36
N ASP A 163 20.37 -22.16 5.40
CA ASP A 163 20.84 -22.35 4.02
C ASP A 163 22.30 -21.91 3.81
N LEU A 164 22.99 -21.43 4.84
CA LEU A 164 24.33 -20.87 4.76
C LEU A 164 25.29 -21.62 5.70
N THR A 165 26.34 -22.21 5.13
CA THR A 165 27.36 -22.89 5.92
C THR A 165 28.25 -21.85 6.63
N GLU A 166 28.69 -22.12 7.86
CA GLU A 166 29.62 -21.25 8.63
C GLU A 166 30.87 -20.82 7.83
N GLN A 167 31.37 -21.69 6.95
CA GLN A 167 32.49 -21.39 6.06
C GLN A 167 32.14 -20.37 4.95
N GLU A 168 30.91 -20.40 4.45
CA GLU A 168 30.41 -19.45 3.45
C GLU A 168 30.16 -18.08 4.10
N MET A 169 29.63 -18.06 5.33
CA MET A 169 29.52 -16.85 6.15
C MET A 169 30.89 -16.19 6.35
N GLN A 170 31.95 -16.97 6.63
CA GLN A 170 33.30 -16.44 6.79
C GLN A 170 33.92 -15.94 5.48
N ARG A 171 33.75 -16.64 4.35
CA ARG A 171 34.21 -16.15 3.05
C ARG A 171 33.56 -14.85 2.66
N ILE A 172 32.24 -14.75 2.82
CA ILE A 172 31.49 -13.57 2.41
C ILE A 172 31.74 -12.41 3.38
N ARG A 173 31.93 -12.69 4.68
CA ARG A 173 32.47 -11.70 5.63
C ARG A 173 33.84 -11.21 5.17
N HIS A 174 34.74 -12.09 4.70
CA HIS A 174 36.04 -11.63 4.22
C HIS A 174 35.93 -10.83 2.91
N GLU A 175 35.03 -11.20 2.01
CA GLU A 175 34.87 -10.56 0.69
C GLU A 175 34.13 -9.21 0.78
N ILE A 176 33.09 -9.12 1.62
CA ILE A 176 32.37 -7.87 1.91
C ILE A 176 33.19 -6.93 2.80
N PHE A 177 34.06 -7.43 3.68
CA PHE A 177 34.90 -6.52 4.47
C PHE A 177 36.17 -6.11 3.71
N SER A 178 36.81 -6.99 2.93
CA SER A 178 38.03 -6.65 2.18
C SER A 178 37.78 -5.72 1.00
N LYS A 179 36.64 -5.83 0.31
CA LYS A 179 36.31 -4.99 -0.87
C LYS A 179 35.82 -3.58 -0.50
N TYR A 180 35.53 -3.33 0.77
CA TYR A 180 34.88 -2.11 1.24
C TYR A 180 35.68 -1.33 2.30
N TYR A 181 36.73 -1.93 2.88
CA TYR A 181 37.55 -1.32 3.92
C TYR A 181 39.08 -1.36 3.67
N ASN A 182 39.53 -1.75 2.46
CA ASN A 182 40.89 -1.49 1.97
C ASN A 182 40.88 -0.42 0.88
#